data_AF-A0A9E1HHY8-F1
#
_entry.id   AF-A0A9E1HHY8-F1
#
_cell.length_a   1.000
_cell.length_b   1.000
_cell.length_c   1.000
_cell.angle_alpha   90.00
_cell.angle_beta   90.00
_cell.angle_gamma   90.00
#
_symmetry.space_group_name_H-M   'P 1'
#
loop_
_entity.id
_entity.type
_entity.pdbx_description
1 polymer ?
#
loop_
_entity_poly.entity_id
_entity_poly.type
_entity_poly.pdbx_seq_one_letter_code
_entity_poly.pdbx_strand_id
1 'polypeptide(L)'
;KKTGGSKGMASADRIIPARINEKLASEVQRLAKETFRALNLSGLCRIDFLIDKKKELVYVNEPNTIPGSLSFYLWEPAGKPYRELLDDMITLAIKEYRKKNEKVTSFDTNILNNFDGIKGLKGAKGIKGAKSKLR
;
A
#
# COMPACT_ATOMS: atom_id res chain seq x y z
N LYS A 1 -19.71 19.10 40.24
CA LYS A 1 -19.55 18.83 38.79
C LYS A 1 -18.06 18.89 38.45
N LYS A 2 -17.34 17.75 38.42
CA LYS A 2 -15.96 17.68 37.91
C LYS A 2 -15.98 16.77 36.69
N THR A 3 -16.01 17.38 35.51
CA THR A 3 -15.87 16.69 34.22
C THR A 3 -14.41 16.32 34.05
N GLY A 4 -14.01 15.17 34.60
CA GLY A 4 -12.74 14.54 34.27
C GLY A 4 -12.82 13.99 32.85
N GLY A 5 -12.53 14.84 31.86
CA GLY A 5 -12.27 14.38 30.51
C GLY A 5 -11.07 13.46 30.56
N SER A 6 -11.27 12.20 30.17
CA SER A 6 -10.19 11.25 29.99
C SER A 6 -9.21 11.85 28.99
N LYS A 7 -8.01 12.21 29.45
CA LYS A 7 -6.90 12.42 28.51
C LYS A 7 -6.71 11.08 27.83
N GLY A 8 -7.15 10.98 26.58
CA GLY A 8 -6.97 9.80 25.75
C GLY A 8 -5.49 9.44 25.61
N MET A 9 -5.17 8.41 24.82
CA MET A 9 -3.81 7.90 24.55
C MET A 9 -2.78 8.93 24.03
N ALA A 10 -3.12 10.22 23.98
CA ALA A 10 -2.25 11.34 23.68
C ALA A 10 -1.12 11.58 24.72
N SER A 11 -1.12 10.88 25.86
CA SER A 11 -0.13 11.05 26.94
C SER A 11 0.70 9.79 27.24
N ALA A 12 1.02 8.97 26.23
CA ALA A 12 2.10 8.01 26.39
C ALA A 12 3.42 8.76 26.14
N ASP A 13 4.26 8.89 27.18
CA ASP A 13 5.59 9.49 27.06
C ASP A 13 6.42 8.73 26.02
N ARG A 14 6.74 9.40 24.91
CA ARG A 14 7.52 8.81 23.82
C ARG A 14 9.00 9.03 24.10
N ILE A 15 9.76 7.94 24.14
CA ILE A 15 11.22 8.00 24.22
C ILE A 15 11.78 7.88 22.81
N ILE A 16 12.30 8.99 22.28
CA ILE A 16 12.87 9.08 20.94
C ILE A 16 14.27 9.69 21.08
N PRO A 17 15.34 9.00 20.66
CA PRO A 17 15.36 7.63 20.11
C PRO A 17 15.05 6.56 21.17
N ALA A 18 14.62 5.38 20.72
CA ALA A 18 14.33 4.25 21.62
C ALA A 18 15.59 3.82 22.39
N ARG A 19 15.44 3.49 23.68
CA ARG A 19 16.53 2.99 24.54
C ARG A 19 16.79 1.50 24.28
N ILE A 20 17.41 1.21 23.15
CA ILE A 20 17.84 -0.13 22.73
C ILE A 20 19.31 -0.06 22.28
N ASN A 21 19.99 -1.20 22.28
CA ASN A 21 21.37 -1.26 21.79
C ASN A 21 21.44 -1.07 20.26
N GLU A 22 22.62 -0.76 19.74
CA GLU A 22 22.83 -0.46 18.32
C GLU A 22 22.52 -1.65 17.41
N LYS A 23 22.76 -2.89 17.89
CA LYS A 23 22.44 -4.12 17.16
C LYS A 23 20.94 -4.23 16.90
N LEU A 24 20.12 -4.04 17.93
CA LEU A 24 18.66 -4.05 17.80
C LEU A 24 18.15 -2.89 16.96
N ALA A 25 18.72 -1.68 17.13
CA ALA A 25 18.34 -0.53 16.32
C ALA A 25 18.60 -0.77 14.82
N SER A 26 19.76 -1.33 14.49
CA SER A 26 20.14 -1.68 13.12
C SER A 26 19.21 -2.74 12.54
N GLU A 27 18.83 -3.73 13.35
CA GLU A 27 17.92 -4.79 12.93
C GLU A 27 16.49 -4.26 12.66
N VAL A 28 15.98 -3.38 13.53
CA VAL A 28 14.70 -2.70 13.31
C VAL A 28 14.71 -1.90 12.00
N GLN A 29 15.79 -1.14 11.74
CA GLN A 29 15.90 -0.37 10.50
C GLN A 29 16.01 -1.27 9.26
N ARG A 30 16.73 -2.39 9.35
CA ARG A 30 16.84 -3.39 8.27
C ARG A 30 15.47 -3.98 7.96
N LEU A 31 14.78 -4.49 8.98
CA LEU A 31 13.45 -5.08 8.84
C LEU A 31 12.40 -4.08 8.38
N ALA A 32 12.48 -2.81 8.80
CA ALA A 32 11.60 -1.76 8.30
C ALA A 32 11.73 -1.55 6.79
N LYS A 33 12.97 -1.47 6.28
CA LYS A 33 13.26 -1.34 4.84
C LYS A 33 12.80 -2.58 4.07
N GLU A 34 13.03 -3.77 4.61
CA GLU A 34 12.62 -5.03 3.97
C GLU A 34 11.11 -5.18 3.94
N THR A 35 10.42 -4.93 5.04
CA THR A 35 8.95 -4.98 5.13
C THR A 35 8.31 -3.99 4.15
N PHE A 36 8.83 -2.76 4.08
CA PHE A 36 8.33 -1.75 3.14
C PHE A 36 8.43 -2.22 1.68
N ARG A 37 9.55 -2.87 1.31
CA ARG A 37 9.78 -3.41 -0.04
C ARG A 37 8.95 -4.68 -0.30
N ALA A 38 8.93 -5.60 0.65
CA ALA A 38 8.24 -6.89 0.54
C ALA A 38 6.72 -6.72 0.36
N LEU A 39 6.15 -5.72 1.01
CA LEU A 39 4.74 -5.35 0.89
C LEU A 39 4.45 -4.39 -0.28
N ASN A 40 5.47 -4.05 -1.08
CA ASN A 40 5.37 -3.12 -2.21
C ASN A 40 4.69 -1.79 -1.83
N LEU A 41 5.05 -1.25 -0.66
CA LEU A 41 4.52 0.02 -0.17
C LEU A 41 5.16 1.20 -0.91
N SER A 42 4.47 2.34 -0.91
CA SER A 42 4.93 3.57 -1.55
C SER A 42 4.62 4.78 -0.65
N GLY A 43 5.43 5.82 -0.74
CA GLY A 43 5.25 7.02 0.07
C GLY A 43 5.74 6.81 1.51
N LEU A 44 4.83 6.95 2.47
CA LEU A 44 5.13 6.89 3.91
C LEU A 44 4.45 5.67 4.55
N CYS A 45 5.15 4.98 5.43
CA CYS A 45 4.58 3.96 6.30
C CYS A 45 5.29 3.96 7.65
N ARG A 46 4.54 3.83 8.75
CA ARG A 46 5.09 3.52 10.08
C ARG A 46 5.00 2.03 10.29
N ILE A 47 6.10 1.38 10.63
CA ILE A 47 6.11 -0.05 10.93
C ILE A 47 6.29 -0.21 12.43
N ASP A 48 5.35 -0.88 13.05
CA ASP A 48 5.36 -1.15 14.48
C ASP A 48 6.01 -2.51 14.73
N PHE A 49 6.84 -2.58 15.78
CA PHE A 49 7.66 -3.75 16.09
C PHE A 49 7.42 -4.23 17.52
N LEU A 50 7.60 -5.53 17.73
CA LEU A 50 7.72 -6.14 19.06
C LEU A 50 9.16 -6.63 19.25
N ILE A 51 9.74 -6.39 20.42
CA ILE A 51 11.13 -6.78 20.72
C ILE A 51 11.15 -7.71 21.94
N ASP A 52 11.71 -8.90 21.77
CA ASP A 52 12.08 -9.77 22.88
C ASP A 52 13.46 -9.33 23.42
N LYS A 53 13.46 -8.65 24.57
CA LYS A 53 14.69 -8.14 25.20
C LYS A 53 15.63 -9.22 25.71
N LYS A 54 15.13 -10.42 26.03
CA LYS A 54 15.97 -11.51 26.55
C LYS A 54 16.72 -12.22 25.43
N LYS A 55 16.04 -12.41 24.30
CA LYS A 55 16.59 -13.09 23.12
C LYS A 55 17.21 -12.14 22.09
N GLU A 56 17.05 -10.84 22.29
CA GLU A 56 17.41 -9.80 21.32
C GLU A 56 16.80 -10.03 19.93
N LEU A 57 15.54 -10.48 19.90
CA LEU A 57 14.81 -10.73 18.65
C LEU A 57 13.81 -9.62 18.37
N VAL A 58 13.76 -9.20 17.10
CA VAL A 58 12.86 -8.18 16.59
C VAL A 58 11.80 -8.84 15.70
N TYR A 59 10.54 -8.55 15.97
CA TYR A 59 9.40 -9.05 15.21
C TYR A 59 8.65 -7.86 14.60
N VAL A 60 8.35 -7.94 13.32
CA VAL A 60 7.44 -7.01 12.65
C VAL A 60 6.04 -7.30 13.17
N ASN A 61 5.35 -6.31 13.71
CA ASN A 61 3.97 -6.45 14.18
C ASN A 61 2.99 -6.04 13.08
N GLU A 62 2.98 -4.76 12.71
CA GLU A 62 2.07 -4.25 11.69
C GLU A 62 2.66 -3.06 10.92
N PRO A 63 2.38 -2.97 9.60
CA PRO A 63 2.58 -1.76 8.83
C PRO A 63 1.35 -0.84 8.92
N ASN A 64 1.59 0.44 9.19
CA ASN A 64 0.59 1.52 9.17
C ASN A 64 0.88 2.44 7.96
N THR A 65 0.10 2.31 6.88
CA THR A 65 0.29 3.08 5.64
C THR A 65 -0.20 4.53 5.73
N ILE A 66 -1.09 4.82 6.70
CA ILE A 66 -1.54 6.19 7.02
C ILE A 66 -1.40 6.38 8.53
N PRO A 67 -0.18 6.60 9.03
CA PRO A 67 0.01 6.78 10.45
C PRO A 67 -0.52 8.15 10.90
N GLY A 68 -1.01 8.21 12.14
CA GLY A 68 -1.44 9.46 12.77
C GLY A 68 -0.35 10.53 12.72
N SER A 69 -0.73 11.75 12.33
CA SER A 69 0.17 12.88 12.13
C SER A 69 1.40 12.56 11.25
N LEU A 70 1.27 11.64 10.28
CA LEU A 70 2.36 11.24 9.38
C LEU A 70 3.63 10.76 10.10
N SER A 71 3.52 10.38 11.38
CA SER A 71 4.67 10.08 12.24
C SER A 71 5.76 11.18 12.26
N PHE A 72 5.42 12.46 12.06
CA PHE A 72 6.42 13.53 11.95
C PHE A 72 7.39 13.60 13.14
N TYR A 73 6.89 13.24 14.33
CA TYR A 73 7.65 13.19 15.58
C TYR A 73 8.83 12.19 15.57
N LEU A 74 8.85 11.21 14.65
CA LEU A 74 10.00 10.32 14.43
C LEU A 74 11.02 10.93 13.46
N TRP A 75 10.56 11.79 12.55
CA TRP A 75 11.37 12.40 11.50
C TRP A 75 12.09 13.67 11.97
N GLU A 76 11.43 14.49 12.80
CA GLU A 76 12.03 15.73 13.31
C GLU A 76 13.35 15.49 14.08
N PRO A 77 13.42 14.55 15.05
CA PRO A 77 14.69 14.26 15.73
C PRO A 77 15.73 13.61 14.81
N ALA A 78 15.29 13.02 13.70
CA ALA A 78 16.17 12.48 12.65
C ALA A 78 16.61 13.55 11.64
N GLY A 79 16.31 14.83 11.89
CA GLY A 79 16.74 15.96 11.06
C GLY A 79 15.87 16.22 9.83
N LYS A 80 14.64 15.70 9.78
CA LYS A 80 13.68 15.97 8.70
C LYS A 80 12.46 16.74 9.25
N PRO A 81 12.43 18.08 9.08
CA PRO A 81 11.31 18.92 9.50
C PRO A 81 10.00 18.52 8.84
N TYR A 82 8.87 18.76 9.53
CA TYR A 82 7.54 18.42 9.02
C TYR A 82 7.24 18.97 7.61
N ARG A 83 7.66 20.22 7.33
CA ARG A 83 7.45 20.84 6.02
C ARG A 83 8.15 20.07 4.91
N GLU A 84 9.42 19.73 5.09
CA GLU A 84 10.19 18.96 4.11
C GLU A 84 9.62 17.55 3.94
N LEU A 85 9.19 16.90 5.03
CA LEU A 85 8.53 15.60 4.97
C LEU A 85 7.27 15.67 4.10
N LEU A 86 6.45 16.70 4.29
CA LEU A 86 5.22 16.89 3.53
C LEU A 86 5.52 17.16 2.05
N ASP A 87 6.51 18.01 1.76
CA ASP A 87 6.93 18.32 0.39
C ASP A 87 7.44 17.07 -0.34
N ASP A 88 8.22 16.22 0.34
CA ASP A 88 8.68 14.93 -0.19
C ASP A 88 7.50 13.99 -0.49
N MET A 89 6.53 13.90 0.41
CA MET A 89 5.34 13.05 0.21
C MET A 89 4.49 13.50 -0.99
N ILE A 90 4.27 14.81 -1.15
CA ILE A 90 3.56 15.36 -2.32
C ILE A 90 4.33 15.04 -3.60
N THR A 91 5.65 15.22 -3.59
CA THR A 91 6.52 14.91 -4.73
C THR A 91 6.44 13.43 -5.11
N LEU A 92 6.51 12.52 -4.14
CA LEU A 92 6.36 11.08 -4.35
C LEU A 92 4.98 10.72 -4.91
N ALA A 93 3.90 11.34 -4.41
CA ALA A 93 2.55 11.11 -4.89
C ALA A 93 2.38 11.53 -6.37
N ILE A 94 2.90 12.70 -6.76
CA ILE A 94 2.89 13.17 -8.15
C ILE A 94 3.69 12.22 -9.05
N LYS A 95 4.86 11.76 -8.60
CA LYS A 95 5.71 10.82 -9.33
C LYS A 95 5.00 9.49 -9.57
N GLU A 96 4.40 8.90 -8.54
CA GLU A 96 3.66 7.64 -8.68
C GLU A 96 2.40 7.80 -9.55
N TYR A 97 1.71 8.94 -9.46
CA TYR A 97 0.57 9.23 -10.33
C TYR A 97 0.99 9.26 -11.82
N ARG A 98 2.09 9.94 -12.15
CA ARG A 98 2.64 9.96 -13.54
C ARG A 98 3.01 8.57 -14.01
N LYS A 99 3.77 7.83 -13.19
CA LYS A 99 4.19 6.44 -13.50
C LYS A 99 2.99 5.50 -13.70
N LYS A 100 1.89 5.71 -12.98
CA LYS A 100 0.66 4.94 -13.17
C LYS A 100 0.00 5.24 -14.52
N ASN A 101 -0.02 6.50 -14.94
CA ASN A 101 -0.64 6.93 -16.20
C ASN A 101 0.20 6.57 -17.44
N GLU A 102 1.51 6.41 -17.30
CA GLU A 102 2.40 5.96 -18.39
C GLU A 102 2.25 4.46 -18.71
N LYS A 103 1.65 3.68 -17.80
CA LYS A 103 1.45 2.24 -18.04
C LYS A 103 0.40 2.04 -19.12
N VAL A 104 0.75 1.27 -20.15
CA VAL A 104 -0.22 0.77 -21.12
C VAL A 104 -1.21 -0.14 -20.39
N THR A 105 -2.46 0.29 -20.29
CA THR A 105 -3.54 -0.44 -19.62
C THR A 105 -4.46 -1.16 -20.60
N SER A 106 -4.48 -0.75 -21.87
CA SER A 106 -5.21 -1.40 -22.96
C SER A 106 -4.28 -1.66 -24.14
N PHE A 107 -4.36 -2.87 -24.69
CA PHE A 107 -3.75 -3.21 -25.97
C PHE A 107 -4.88 -3.37 -26.99
N ASP A 108 -5.05 -2.39 -27.86
CA ASP A 108 -5.96 -2.53 -29.00
C ASP A 108 -5.31 -3.46 -30.01
N THR A 109 -5.60 -4.76 -29.88
CA THR A 109 -5.06 -5.78 -30.78
C THR A 109 -6.18 -6.44 -31.57
N ASN A 110 -6.03 -6.47 -32.89
CA ASN A 110 -6.97 -7.09 -33.82
C ASN A 110 -6.93 -8.65 -33.80
N ILE A 111 -6.32 -9.27 -32.79
CA ILE A 111 -6.14 -10.74 -32.69
C ILE A 111 -7.47 -11.48 -32.73
N LEU A 112 -8.54 -10.89 -32.22
CA LEU A 112 -9.89 -11.47 -32.21
C LEU A 112 -10.79 -10.96 -33.32
N ASN A 113 -10.35 -10.02 -34.17
CA ASN A 113 -11.21 -9.47 -35.22
C ASN A 113 -11.60 -10.51 -36.28
N ASN A 114 -10.80 -11.57 -36.43
CA ASN A 114 -11.09 -12.71 -37.30
C ASN A 114 -11.44 -13.98 -36.51
N PHE A 115 -11.67 -13.91 -35.20
CA PHE A 115 -12.07 -15.07 -34.40
C PHE A 115 -13.57 -15.37 -34.60
N ASP A 116 -13.87 -16.08 -35.68
CA ASP A 116 -15.19 -16.53 -36.08
C ASP A 116 -15.59 -17.77 -35.26
N GLY A 117 -15.96 -17.55 -33.99
CA GLY A 117 -16.21 -18.57 -32.95
C GLY A 117 -17.35 -19.58 -33.22
N ILE A 118 -17.86 -19.68 -34.44
CA ILE A 118 -19.02 -20.51 -34.82
C ILE A 118 -18.72 -21.45 -36.02
N LYS A 119 -17.49 -21.48 -36.57
CA LYS A 119 -17.14 -22.39 -37.69
C LYS A 119 -16.87 -23.86 -37.31
N GLY A 120 -17.31 -24.31 -36.14
CA GLY A 120 -17.14 -25.69 -35.64
C GLY A 120 -18.39 -26.58 -35.65
N LEU A 121 -19.59 -26.04 -35.87
CA LEU A 121 -20.85 -26.83 -35.88
C LEU A 121 -21.55 -26.79 -37.25
N LYS A 122 -20.89 -27.25 -38.31
CA LYS A 122 -21.59 -27.70 -39.53
C LYS A 122 -21.91 -29.19 -39.37
N GLY A 123 -23.01 -29.50 -38.67
CA GLY A 123 -23.36 -30.89 -38.42
C GLY A 123 -24.72 -31.12 -37.75
N ALA A 124 -25.81 -30.51 -38.22
CA ALA A 124 -27.15 -31.04 -38.00
C ALA A 124 -28.15 -30.49 -39.05
N LYS A 125 -28.66 -31.38 -39.90
CA LYS A 125 -29.74 -31.17 -40.87
C LYS A 125 -31.11 -31.09 -40.18
N GLY A 126 -32.04 -30.31 -40.75
CA GLY A 126 -33.50 -30.36 -40.51
C GLY A 126 -33.96 -29.36 -39.46
N ILE A 127 -35.03 -28.58 -39.61
CA ILE A 127 -36.35 -28.81 -40.23
C ILE A 127 -36.93 -27.47 -40.74
N LYS A 128 -37.68 -27.51 -41.84
CA LYS A 128 -38.43 -26.40 -42.46
C LYS A 128 -39.66 -25.99 -41.62
N GLY A 129 -40.00 -24.69 -41.66
CA GLY A 129 -41.31 -24.11 -41.29
C GLY A 129 -41.19 -23.02 -40.23
N ALA A 130 -41.84 -21.86 -40.26
CA ALA A 130 -42.83 -21.28 -41.17
C ALA A 130 -42.69 -19.74 -41.06
N LYS A 131 -43.04 -19.04 -42.14
CA LYS A 131 -43.13 -17.57 -42.17
C LYS A 131 -44.27 -17.10 -41.26
N SER A 132 -44.04 -16.07 -40.44
CA SER A 132 -45.09 -15.09 -40.13
C SER A 132 -44.51 -13.67 -40.16
N LYS A 133 -44.98 -12.91 -41.16
CA LYS A 133 -44.97 -11.44 -41.14
C LYS A 133 -45.85 -11.00 -39.98
N LEU A 134 -45.37 -10.09 -39.14
CA LEU A 134 -46.25 -9.13 -38.50
C LEU A 134 -45.76 -7.71 -38.76
N ARG A 135 -46.77 -6.86 -38.92
CA ARG A 135 -46.76 -5.46 -39.33
C ARG A 135 -46.03 -4.56 -38.36
#